data_AF-A0A1P8YYG4-F1
#
_entry.id   AF-A0A1P8YYG4-F1
#
_cell.length_a   1.000
_cell.length_b   1.000
_cell.length_c   1.000
_cell.angle_alpha   90.00
_cell.angle_beta   90.00
_cell.angle_gamma   90.00
#
_symmetry.space_group_name_H-M   'P 1'
#
loop_
_entity.id
_entity.type
_entity.pdbx_description
1 polymer ?
#
loop_
_entity_poly.entity_id
_entity_poly.type
_entity_poly.pdbx_seq_one_letter_code
_entity_poly.pdbx_strand_id
1 'polypeptide(L)'
;ALFVASAMAGPMGSEGCPGGLTGTVPLCCATNVLGLATLDCSTPTVPVPNVGIFQAHCASKGKQPVCCTVPVAGLGLLCNKPTGAQ
;
A
#
# COMPACT_ATOMS: atom_id res chain seq x y z
N ALA A 1 -9.65 -25.33 2.49
CA ALA A 1 -8.26 -24.87 2.37
C ALA A 1 -8.16 -23.49 3.02
N LEU A 2 -7.38 -23.35 4.08
CA LEU A 2 -7.18 -22.05 4.75
C LEU A 2 -6.11 -21.29 3.97
N PHE A 3 -6.49 -20.18 3.34
CA PHE A 3 -5.51 -19.25 2.77
C PHE A 3 -4.86 -18.49 3.91
N VAL A 4 -3.71 -18.98 4.37
CA VAL A 4 -2.85 -18.29 5.32
C VAL A 4 -2.29 -17.06 4.61
N ALA A 5 -2.97 -15.93 4.72
CA ALA A 5 -2.43 -14.64 4.31
C ALA A 5 -1.39 -14.22 5.35
N SER A 6 -0.15 -14.67 5.18
CA SER A 6 0.99 -14.09 5.86
C SER A 6 1.14 -12.66 5.36
N ALA A 7 0.70 -11.69 6.16
CA ALA A 7 1.14 -10.31 6.01
C ALA A 7 2.61 -10.27 6.45
N MET A 8 3.55 -10.46 5.51
CA MET A 8 4.93 -10.09 5.75
C MET A 8 4.98 -8.56 5.82
N ALA A 9 4.74 -8.03 7.02
CA ALA A 9 5.24 -6.73 7.42
C ALA A 9 6.78 -6.83 7.38
N GLY A 10 7.35 -6.52 6.21
CA GLY A 10 8.78 -6.38 6.04
C GLY A 10 9.32 -5.26 6.95
N PRO A 11 10.63 -5.26 7.23
CA PRO A 11 11.24 -4.21 8.02
C PRO A 11 10.92 -2.86 7.40
N MET A 12 10.54 -1.86 8.21
CA MET A 12 10.20 -0.48 7.79
C MET A 12 11.01 -0.03 6.57
N GLY A 13 10.45 -0.26 5.38
CA GLY A 13 11.12 0.03 4.13
C GLY A 13 11.08 1.52 3.89
N SER A 14 12.10 2.07 3.23
CA SER A 14 12.11 3.45 2.75
C SER A 14 11.14 3.65 1.57
N GLU A 15 10.06 2.86 1.51
CA GLU A 15 8.99 2.89 0.52
C GLU A 15 8.09 4.11 0.63
N GLY A 16 8.38 4.98 1.60
CA GLY A 16 7.72 6.26 1.79
C GLY A 16 6.52 6.19 2.72
N CYS A 17 6.19 5.01 3.26
CA CYS A 17 5.17 4.88 4.29
C CYS A 17 5.74 5.23 5.67
N PRO A 18 5.06 6.10 6.45
CA PRO A 18 5.48 6.39 7.81
C PRO A 18 5.44 5.12 8.68
N GLY A 19 6.39 4.99 9.62
CA GLY A 19 6.25 4.03 10.71
C GLY A 19 5.21 4.49 11.72
N GLY A 20 4.50 3.58 12.40
CA GLY A 20 3.46 3.93 13.37
C GLY A 20 2.22 3.02 13.34
N LEU A 21 1.08 3.54 13.82
CA LEU A 21 -0.20 2.80 13.92
C LEU A 21 -1.09 2.97 12.66
N THR A 22 -0.88 4.04 11.88
CA THR A 22 -1.71 4.41 10.72
C THR A 22 -0.84 4.72 9.51
N GLY A 23 -1.32 4.40 8.31
CA GLY A 23 -0.57 4.65 7.06
C GLY A 23 0.71 3.81 6.91
N THR A 24 0.78 2.64 7.54
CA THR A 24 1.98 1.80 7.58
C THR A 24 1.95 0.62 6.61
N VAL A 25 0.78 0.34 6.02
CA VAL A 25 0.60 -0.82 5.14
C VAL A 25 0.78 -0.37 3.69
N PRO A 26 1.79 -0.86 2.97
CA PRO A 26 1.96 -0.56 1.57
C PRO A 26 0.99 -1.38 0.72
N LEU A 27 0.21 -0.68 -0.10
CA LEU A 27 -0.71 -1.26 -1.06
C LEU A 27 -0.54 -0.61 -2.44
N CYS A 28 -0.79 -1.38 -3.48
CA CYS A 28 -0.99 -0.86 -4.82
C CYS A 28 -2.49 -0.70 -5.04
N CYS A 29 -2.97 0.51 -5.35
CA CYS A 29 -4.40 0.72 -5.55
C CYS A 29 -4.76 1.49 -6.82
N ALA A 30 -5.94 1.21 -7.36
CA ALA A 30 -6.48 1.95 -8.50
C ALA A 30 -6.84 3.38 -8.08
N THR A 31 -6.56 4.35 -8.95
CA THR A 31 -6.98 5.73 -8.75
C THR A 31 -8.49 5.83 -8.89
N ASN A 32 -9.17 6.30 -7.84
CA ASN A 32 -10.55 6.73 -7.99
C ASN A 32 -10.57 8.26 -8.12
N VAL A 33 -11.35 8.77 -9.07
CA VAL A 33 -11.41 10.20 -9.47
C VAL A 33 -11.77 11.19 -8.34
N LEU A 34 -12.15 10.68 -7.17
CA LEU A 34 -12.47 11.47 -5.98
C LEU A 34 -11.34 11.53 -4.93
N GLY A 35 -10.19 10.89 -5.17
CA GLY A 35 -8.99 11.02 -4.33
C GLY A 35 -9.09 10.47 -2.90
N LEU A 36 -10.21 9.86 -2.49
CA LEU A 36 -10.50 9.54 -1.08
C LEU A 36 -10.90 8.09 -0.77
N ALA A 37 -10.98 7.21 -1.76
CA ALA A 37 -11.22 5.78 -1.50
C ALA A 37 -10.75 4.96 -2.69
N THR A 38 -9.61 4.29 -2.53
CA THR A 38 -9.10 3.37 -3.51
C THR A 38 -9.76 2.01 -3.28
N LEU A 39 -10.84 1.73 -4.01
CA LEU A 39 -11.69 0.55 -3.81
C LEU A 39 -11.03 -0.76 -4.30
N ASP A 40 -10.01 -0.65 -5.15
CA ASP A 40 -9.31 -1.79 -5.76
C ASP A 40 -7.82 -1.78 -5.38
N CYS A 41 -7.55 -2.15 -4.12
CA CYS A 41 -6.23 -2.27 -3.53
C CYS A 41 -5.72 -3.70 -3.50
N SER A 42 -4.41 -3.88 -3.64
CA SER A 42 -3.76 -5.19 -3.49
C SER A 42 -2.40 -5.02 -2.85
N THR A 43 -2.03 -5.97 -1.99
CA THR A 43 -0.69 -6.00 -1.38
C THR A 43 0.36 -6.29 -2.47
N PRO A 44 1.52 -5.63 -2.44
CA PRO A 44 2.64 -5.97 -3.30
C PRO A 44 2.97 -7.47 -3.22
N THR A 45 3.23 -8.07 -4.38
CA THR A 45 3.56 -9.52 -4.47
C THR A 45 5.05 -9.79 -4.31
N VAL A 46 5.85 -8.74 -4.21
CA VAL A 46 7.31 -8.76 -4.07
C VAL A 46 7.74 -7.75 -3.00
N PRO A 47 8.95 -7.89 -2.41
CA PRO A 47 9.49 -6.87 -1.54
C PRO A 47 9.66 -5.53 -2.26
N VAL A 48 9.26 -4.44 -1.59
CA VAL A 48 9.35 -3.06 -2.09
C VAL A 48 10.20 -2.21 -1.14
N PRO A 49 11.53 -2.38 -1.10
CA PRO A 49 12.37 -1.81 -0.03
C PRO A 49 12.51 -0.28 -0.07
N ASN A 50 12.13 0.36 -1.18
CA ASN A 50 12.20 1.81 -1.36
C ASN A 50 11.11 2.32 -2.31
N VAL A 51 10.89 3.64 -2.29
CA VAL A 51 9.76 4.28 -3.00
C VAL A 51 9.83 4.11 -4.51
N GLY A 52 11.04 4.06 -5.09
CA GLY A 52 11.22 3.84 -6.53
C GLY A 52 10.76 2.45 -6.95
N ILE A 53 11.15 1.41 -6.20
CA ILE A 53 10.71 0.03 -6.45
C ILE A 53 9.20 -0.11 -6.20
N PHE A 54 8.68 0.53 -5.15
CA PHE A 54 7.26 0.51 -4.85
C PHE A 54 6.43 1.13 -5.99
N GLN A 55 6.83 2.31 -6.48
CA GLN A 55 6.18 2.98 -7.60
C GLN A 55 6.24 2.15 -8.89
N ALA A 56 7.41 1.61 -9.22
CA ALA A 56 7.57 0.75 -10.41
C ALA A 56 6.69 -0.52 -10.32
N HIS A 57 6.63 -1.15 -9.15
CA HIS A 57 5.82 -2.35 -8.95
C HIS A 57 4.33 -2.06 -9.14
N CYS A 58 3.80 -1.03 -8.48
CA CYS A 58 2.39 -0.68 -8.62
C CYS A 58 2.04 -0.20 -10.04
N ALA A 59 2.92 0.57 -10.68
CA ALA A 59 2.74 1.01 -12.06
C ALA A 59 2.67 -0.18 -13.04
N SER A 60 3.47 -1.23 -12.81
CA SER A 60 3.41 -2.47 -13.62
C SER A 60 2.06 -3.19 -13.56
N LYS A 61 1.23 -2.88 -12.54
CA LYS A 61 -0.13 -3.39 -12.35
C LYS A 61 -1.20 -2.37 -12.74
N GLY A 62 -0.83 -1.22 -13.31
CA GLY A 62 -1.75 -0.12 -13.63
C GLY A 62 -2.31 0.58 -12.40
N LYS A 63 -1.57 0.58 -11.29
CA LYS A 63 -2.00 1.09 -9.99
C LYS A 63 -1.01 2.11 -9.44
N GLN A 64 -1.42 2.86 -8.42
CA GLN A 64 -0.55 3.77 -7.68
C GLN A 64 -0.11 3.16 -6.35
N PRO A 65 1.12 3.46 -5.89
CA PRO A 65 1.55 3.10 -4.55
C PRO A 65 0.84 3.99 -3.53
N VAL A 66 0.30 3.37 -2.48
CA VAL A 66 -0.32 4.07 -1.35
C VAL A 66 0.03 3.42 -0.03
N CYS A 67 0.03 4.22 1.02
CA CYS A 67 0.27 3.83 2.40
C CYS A 67 -1.05 3.89 3.14
N CYS A 68 -1.61 2.74 3.49
CA CYS A 68 -2.92 2.66 4.12
C CYS A 68 -2.83 2.24 5.59
N THR A 69 -3.88 2.55 6.34
CA THR A 69 -4.10 1.97 7.68
C THR A 69 -4.29 0.46 7.59
N VAL A 70 -3.91 -0.26 8.65
CA VAL A 70 -4.27 -1.68 8.80
C VAL A 70 -5.78 -1.81 8.62
N PRO A 71 -6.27 -2.74 7.79
CA PRO A 71 -7.70 -2.95 7.62
C PRO A 71 -8.29 -3.40 8.95
N VAL A 72 -8.93 -2.46 9.65
CA VAL A 72 -9.82 -2.78 10.77
C VAL A 72 -11.15 -3.16 10.13
N ALA A 73 -11.54 -4.42 10.24
CA ALA A 73 -12.74 -4.95 9.60
C ALA A 73 -13.96 -4.04 9.89
N GLY A 74 -14.56 -3.48 8.84
CA GLY A 74 -15.73 -2.60 8.93
C GLY A 74 -15.47 -1.10 8.71
N LEU A 75 -14.21 -0.67 8.63
CA LEU A 75 -13.83 0.72 8.33
C LEU A 75 -13.08 0.76 6.99
N GLY A 76 -13.44 1.70 6.12
CA GLY A 76 -12.74 1.91 4.85
C GLY A 76 -11.24 2.16 5.07
N LEU A 77 -10.41 1.77 4.09
CA LEU A 77 -8.97 2.02 4.15
C LEU A 77 -8.72 3.54 4.04
N LEU A 78 -8.10 4.13 5.06
CA LEU A 78 -7.53 5.47 4.94
C LEU A 78 -6.14 5.32 4.34
N CYS A 79 -5.95 5.86 3.14
CA CYS A 79 -4.72 5.75 2.37
C CYS A 79 -4.14 7.13 2.05
N ASN A 80 -2.82 7.24 2.12
CA ASN A 80 -2.08 8.44 1.74
C ASN A 80 -0.99 8.07 0.71
N LYS A 81 -0.60 9.04 -0.12
CA LYS A 81 0.52 8.86 -1.05
C LYS A 81 1.83 8.66 -0.24
N PRO A 82 2.71 7.73 -0.64
CA PRO A 82 4.00 7.57 0.02
C PRO A 82 4.87 8.81 -0.16
N THR A 83 5.66 9.12 0.86
CA THR A 83 6.62 10.22 0.81
C THR A 83 7.70 9.91 -0.24
N GLY A 84 7.98 10.88 -1.12
CA GLY A 84 8.97 10.72 -2.20
C GLY A 84 8.45 10.00 -3.45
N ALA A 85 7.20 9.52 -3.46
CA ALA A 85 6.59 9.04 -4.69
C ALA A 85 6.33 10.24 -5.62
N GLN A 86 6.50 10.07 -6.93
CA GLN A 86 6.22 11.11 -7.94
C GLN A 86 4.84 10.90 -8.55
#